data_AF-A0AAJ4W928-F1
#
_entry.id   AF-A0AAJ4W928-F1
#
_cell.length_a   1.000
_cell.length_b   1.000
_cell.length_c   1.000
_cell.angle_alpha   90.00
_cell.angle_beta   90.00
_cell.angle_gamma   90.00
#
_symmetry.space_group_name_H-M   'P 1'
#
loop_
_entity.id
_entity.type
_entity.pdbx_description
1 polymer ?
#
loop_
_entity_poly.entity_id
_entity_poly.type
_entity_poly.pdbx_seq_one_letter_code
_entity_poly.pdbx_strand_id
1 'polypeptide(L)' 'MRQEIQEGWAHFFLVTYWDSYDSIKAFAGDNYSIAVTYQDDEVFELLSDPFVFHHEVSQVNPI' A
#
# COMPACT_ATOMS: atom_id res chain seq x y z
N MET A 1 3.96 -9.23 4.35
CA MET A 1 4.22 -9.01 2.92
C MET A 1 4.12 -10.36 2.22
N ARG A 2 3.25 -10.48 1.21
CA ARG A 2 3.15 -11.68 0.37
C ARG A 2 3.80 -11.38 -0.96
N GLN A 3 4.54 -12.34 -1.51
CA GLN A 3 5.22 -12.22 -2.80
C GLN A 3 4.73 -13.32 -3.75
N GLU A 4 4.53 -12.97 -5.02
CA GLU A 4 4.27 -13.92 -6.11
C GLU A 4 5.12 -13.60 -7.33
N ILE A 5 5.56 -14.62 -8.07
CA ILE A 5 6.28 -14.44 -9.34
C ILE A 5 5.34 -14.77 -10.48
N GLN A 6 5.12 -13.83 -11.39
CA GLN A 6 4.25 -14.00 -12.57
C GLN A 6 4.86 -13.26 -13.76
N GLU A 7 4.89 -13.89 -14.94
CA GLU A 7 5.36 -13.29 -16.20
C GLU A 7 6.74 -12.59 -16.14
N GLY A 8 7.64 -13.06 -15.26
CA GLY A 8 8.97 -12.47 -15.06
C GLY A 8 9.03 -11.33 -14.04
N TRP A 9 7.91 -10.96 -13.43
CA TRP A 9 7.79 -9.92 -12.42
C TRP A 9 7.55 -10.49 -11.02
N ALA A 10 8.07 -9.80 -10.01
CA ALA A 10 7.75 -10.06 -8.61
C ALA A 10 6.64 -9.11 -8.15
N HIS A 11 5.49 -9.68 -7.80
CA HIS A 11 4.34 -8.96 -7.26
C HIS A 11 4.40 -8.97 -5.74
N PHE A 12 4.35 -7.79 -5.12
CA PHE A 12 4.35 -7.64 -3.67
C PHE A 12 2.99 -7.13 -3.20
N PHE A 13 2.34 -7.88 -2.32
CA PHE A 13 1.15 -7.41 -1.61
C PHE A 13 1.56 -6.81 -0.27
N LEU A 14 1.38 -5.49 -0.16
CA LEU A 14 1.64 -4.71 1.04
C LEU A 14 0.31 -4.36 1.72
N VAL A 15 0.25 -4.65 3.02
CA VAL A 15 -0.86 -4.24 3.88
C VAL A 15 -0.26 -3.44 5.02
N THR A 16 -0.78 -2.24 5.23
CA THR A 16 -0.45 -1.38 6.36
C THR A 16 -1.67 -1.24 7.25
N TYR A 17 -1.47 -1.29 8.55
CA TYR A 17 -2.53 -1.08 9.53
C TYR A 17 -2.40 0.33 10.09
N TRP A 18 -3.51 1.06 10.10
CA TRP A 18 -3.58 2.44 10.56
C TRP A 18 -4.65 2.56 11.64
N ASP A 19 -4.45 3.49 12.56
CA ASP A 19 -5.38 3.82 13.63
C ASP A 19 -6.60 4.61 13.11
N SER A 20 -6.44 5.42 12.07
CA SER A 20 -7.53 6.20 11.47
C SER A 20 -7.29 6.57 10.00
N TYR A 21 -8.36 6.98 9.31
CA TYR A 21 -8.25 7.59 7.97
C TYR A 21 -7.47 8.91 7.96
N ASP A 22 -7.50 9.66 9.06
CA ASP A 22 -6.75 10.92 9.14
C ASP A 22 -5.25 10.66 9.15
N SER A 23 -4.79 9.60 9.81
CA SER A 23 -3.39 9.16 9.77
C SER A 23 -2.97 8.71 8.36
N ILE A 24 -3.87 8.03 7.64
CA ILE A 24 -3.64 7.66 6.23
C ILE A 24 -3.48 8.93 5.37
N LYS A 25 -4.38 9.92 5.52
CA LYS A 25 -4.30 11.19 4.78
C LYS A 25 -3.09 12.02 5.16
N ALA A 26 -2.67 12.01 6.42
CA ALA A 26 -1.46 12.69 6.86
C ALA A 26 -0.21 12.13 6.18
N PHE A 27 -0.20 10.83 5.87
CA PHE A 27 0.89 10.16 5.16
C PHE A 27 0.78 10.32 3.63
N ALA A 28 -0.39 10.04 3.05
CA ALA A 28 -0.59 9.94 1.60
C ALA A 28 -1.14 11.21 0.94
N GLY A 29 -1.52 12.21 1.74
CA GLY A 29 -2.23 13.40 1.28
C GLY A 29 -3.72 13.16 0.99
N ASP A 30 -4.36 14.14 0.37
CA ASP A 30 -5.80 14.11 0.09
C ASP A 30 -6.19 13.05 -0.95
N ASN A 31 -5.26 12.64 -1.82
CA ASN A 31 -5.43 11.58 -2.81
C ASN A 31 -4.96 10.22 -2.28
N TYR A 32 -5.33 9.89 -1.04
CA TYR A 32 -4.93 8.65 -0.34
C TYR A 32 -5.43 7.35 -0.98
N SER A 33 -6.22 7.43 -2.06
CA SER A 33 -6.56 6.29 -2.92
C SER A 33 -5.46 5.93 -3.91
N ILE A 34 -4.39 6.73 -4.02
CA ILE A 34 -3.22 6.48 -4.89
C ILE A 34 -2.03 6.13 -3.99
N ALA A 35 -1.23 5.14 -4.42
CA ALA A 35 -0.02 4.78 -3.69
C ALA A 35 0.99 5.93 -3.71
N VAL A 36 1.61 6.18 -2.55
CA VAL A 36 2.75 7.11 -2.47
C VAL A 36 3.95 6.46 -3.15
N THR A 37 4.48 7.12 -4.17
CA THR A 37 5.71 6.75 -4.86
C THR A 37 6.77 7.82 -4.60
N TYR A 38 7.99 7.39 -4.33
CA TYR A 38 9.13 8.26 -4.13
C TYR A 38 9.92 8.37 -5.43
N GLN A 39 10.60 9.50 -5.61
CA GLN A 39 11.37 9.76 -6.85
C GLN A 39 12.43 8.67 -7.12
N ASP A 40 13.00 8.09 -6.08
CA ASP A 40 14.02 7.06 -6.20
C ASP A 40 13.43 5.67 -6.54
N ASP A 41 12.11 5.48 -6.48
CA ASP A 41 11.48 4.17 -6.75
C ASP A 41 11.62 3.73 -8.21
N GLU A 42 11.81 4.70 -9.13
CA GLU A 42 12.02 4.43 -10.56
C GLU A 42 13.29 3.58 -10.80
N VAL A 43 14.33 3.70 -9.97
CA VAL A 43 15.58 2.93 -10.13
C VAL A 43 15.38 1.44 -9.83
N PHE A 44 14.28 1.10 -9.15
CA PHE A 44 13.89 -0.27 -8.82
C PHE A 44 12.77 -0.79 -9.72
N GLU A 45 12.36 -0.02 -10.74
CA GLU A 45 11.26 -0.36 -11.65
C GLU A 45 9.96 -0.71 -10.89
N LEU A 46 9.72 -0.03 -9.76
CA LEU A 46 8.52 -0.28 -8.94
C LEU A 46 7.28 0.24 -9.64
N LEU A 47 6.39 -0.69 -10.00
CA LEU A 47 5.10 -0.39 -10.59
C LEU A 47 4.03 -0.54 -9.51
N SER A 48 3.47 0.60 -9.08
CA SER A 48 2.34 0.61 -8.15
C SER A 48 1.04 0.33 -8.87
N ASP A 49 0.10 -0.34 -8.18
CA ASP A 49 -1.28 -0.40 -8.62
C ASP A 49 -1.87 1.03 -8.74
N PRO A 50 -2.78 1.27 -9.70
CA PRO A 50 -3.37 2.58 -9.90
C PRO A 50 -4.18 3.06 -8.69
N PHE A 51 -4.66 2.13 -7.84
CA PHE A 51 -5.47 2.42 -6.67
C PHE A 51 -5.11 1.54 -5.47
N VAL A 52 -5.18 2.14 -4.28
CA VAL A 52 -5.07 1.49 -2.98
C VAL A 52 -6.47 1.21 -2.44
N PHE A 53 -6.69 -0.04 -2.00
CA PHE A 53 -7.94 -0.44 -1.34
C PHE A 53 -7.84 -0.25 0.17
N HIS A 54 -8.86 0.41 0.74
CA HIS A 54 -8.96 0.67 2.18
C HIS A 54 -10.08 -0.17 2.77
N HIS A 55 -9.79 -0.84 3.89
CA HIS A 55 -10.74 -1.70 4.59
C HIS A 55 -10.80 -1.32 6.06
N GLU A 56 -12.02 -1.15 6.58
CA GLU A 56 -12.23 -0.98 8.02
C GLU A 56 -12.13 -2.33 8.73
N VAL A 57 -11.33 -2.37 9.80
CA VAL A 57 -11.14 -3.58 10.61
C VAL A 57 -12.12 -3.53 11.79
N SER A 58 -13.16 -4.35 11.73
CA SER A 58 -14.22 -4.39 12.75
C SER A 58 -13.78 -5.01 14.08
N GLN A 59 -12.77 -5.89 14.06
CA GLN A 59 -12.25 -6.54 15.25
C GLN A 59 -10.77 -6.88 15.05
N VAL A 60 -9.95 -6.51 16.03
CA VAL A 60 -8.56 -6.97 16.16
C VAL A 60 -8.51 -7.91 17.34
N ASN A 61 -8.18 -9.17 17.08
CA ASN A 61 -7.90 -10.12 18.15
C ASN A 61 -6.40 -10.07 18.46
N PRO A 62 -5.99 -9.69 19.68
CA PRO A 62 -4.59 -9.78 20.06
C PRO A 62 -4.12 -11.25 19.98
N ILE A 63 -2.87 -11.42 19.57
CA ILE A 63 -2.17 -12.72 19.50
C ILE A 63 -1.87 -13.22 20.92
#